data_AF-A0A183BVF2-F1
#
_entry.id   AF-A0A183BVF2-F1
#
_cell.length_a   1.000
_cell.length_b   1.000
_cell.length_c   1.000
_cell.angle_alpha   90.00
_cell.angle_beta   90.00
_cell.angle_gamma   90.00
#
_symmetry.space_group_name_H-M   'P 1'
#
loop_
_entity.id
_entity.type
_entity.pdbx_description
1 polymer ?
#
loop_
_entity_poly.entity_id
_entity_poly.type
_entity_poly.pdbx_seq_one_letter_code
_entity_poly.pdbx_strand_id
1 'polypeptide(L)'
;MRPNDAEEQRKPLSGENAKAQELVDLFNERSLVWEDEEKTVFLFDYAKGTASRGEIINRLVLKTLKERGQWRVVRHPLVLNFVNEKLLSCALFYLVHIFLYFVFLALLFSYVHGPPSVAKNLLVSAILLFFVFFMLVKAALKLQSGIRAVSAWFLISYTWTLITYSITLLFIWSWHLFSFDNYNEEIKRTIGWLLPIVATLASWINCLYVLRKAPCGSYILMMSKILFSFLNTTIIWIPTLATFAFAFMLVMRDSGTAPWDDQEFNNTTSVLMALFQSFTKTSAMMIGEVEANDILGRKAWVANFLLILFEIITVILLMNLMVSLAVGDVNDLRINAEDRMLRIKVNFCIEALHLSEQISFLSPWVRVLHRTPTNNILVIHTADNIVHSRLMPNIHEKFFGTGGSSTKMPTRRERVYDVMINSIGGLKLRKEQSTNRATLMSINGCTLQLVESTPGGIRRMESAENVPDLEALGDTESLWRKFQRWLIGLNWKALLFS
;
A
#
# COMPACT_ATOMS: atom_id res chain seq x y z
N MET A 1 7.14 -44.94 -27.88
CA MET A 1 6.78 -44.56 -26.49
C MET A 1 5.26 -44.54 -26.39
N ARG A 2 4.73 -45.13 -25.31
CA ARG A 2 3.31 -45.49 -25.12
C ARG A 2 2.39 -44.27 -24.97
N PRO A 3 1.10 -44.37 -25.34
CA PRO A 3 0.09 -43.36 -25.07
C PRO A 3 -0.47 -43.58 -23.65
N ASN A 4 0.03 -42.83 -22.66
CA ASN A 4 -0.54 -42.82 -21.30
C ASN A 4 -0.59 -41.40 -20.66
N ASP A 5 -0.30 -40.34 -21.43
CA ASP A 5 -0.16 -38.98 -20.87
C ASP A 5 -1.45 -38.14 -20.95
N ALA A 6 -2.58 -38.74 -21.36
CA ALA A 6 -3.86 -38.02 -21.53
C ALA A 6 -4.80 -38.09 -20.31
N GLU A 7 -4.44 -38.81 -19.24
CA GLU A 7 -5.31 -39.02 -18.08
C GLU A 7 -4.91 -38.25 -16.80
N GLU A 8 -3.81 -37.48 -16.82
CA GLU A 8 -3.32 -36.76 -15.63
C GLU A 8 -3.86 -35.32 -15.45
N GLN A 9 -4.87 -34.90 -16.22
CA GLN A 9 -5.47 -33.55 -16.14
C GLN A 9 -6.87 -33.45 -15.50
N ARG A 10 -7.31 -34.48 -14.77
CA ARG A 10 -8.45 -34.36 -13.85
C ARG A 10 -8.07 -34.73 -12.43
N LYS A 11 -7.07 -34.06 -11.86
CA LYS A 11 -6.91 -34.04 -10.40
C LYS A 11 -8.05 -33.17 -9.82
N PRO A 12 -8.90 -33.69 -8.92
CA PRO A 12 -9.95 -32.90 -8.30
C PRO A 12 -9.32 -31.70 -7.57
N LEU A 13 -9.97 -30.54 -7.69
CA LEU A 13 -9.64 -29.32 -6.94
C LEU A 13 -9.37 -29.70 -5.47
N SER A 14 -8.24 -29.24 -4.91
CA SER A 14 -7.97 -29.39 -3.48
C SER A 14 -9.21 -28.94 -2.69
N GLY A 15 -9.53 -29.61 -1.58
CA GLY A 15 -10.76 -29.32 -0.82
C GLY A 15 -10.91 -27.85 -0.39
N GLU A 16 -9.81 -27.09 -0.34
CA GLU A 16 -9.82 -25.64 -0.10
C GLU A 16 -10.18 -24.81 -1.33
N ASN A 17 -9.72 -25.20 -2.53
CA ASN A 17 -10.07 -24.53 -3.78
C ASN A 17 -11.55 -24.77 -4.14
N ALA A 18 -12.09 -25.94 -3.83
CA ALA A 18 -13.52 -26.23 -3.99
C ALA A 18 -14.39 -25.30 -3.13
N LYS A 19 -14.05 -25.11 -1.85
CA LYS A 19 -14.74 -24.17 -0.94
C LYS A 19 -14.61 -22.71 -1.37
N ALA A 20 -13.46 -22.32 -1.93
CA ALA A 20 -13.27 -20.99 -2.48
C ALA A 20 -14.19 -20.76 -3.68
N GLN A 21 -14.31 -21.76 -4.55
CA GLN A 21 -15.16 -21.70 -5.73
C GLN A 21 -16.65 -21.64 -5.34
N GLU A 22 -17.09 -22.43 -4.37
CA GLU A 22 -18.44 -22.37 -3.81
C GLU A 22 -18.81 -20.97 -3.28
N LEU A 23 -17.87 -20.30 -2.60
CA LEU A 23 -18.06 -18.93 -2.13
C LEU A 23 -18.15 -17.91 -3.28
N VAL A 24 -17.36 -18.09 -4.35
CA VAL A 24 -17.45 -17.25 -5.54
C VAL A 24 -18.81 -17.45 -6.22
N ASP A 25 -19.27 -18.68 -6.35
CA ASP A 25 -20.55 -19.00 -6.96
C ASP A 25 -21.70 -18.39 -6.14
N LEU A 26 -21.65 -18.49 -4.81
CA LEU A 26 -22.60 -17.82 -3.91
C LEU A 26 -22.61 -16.29 -4.09
N PHE A 27 -21.44 -15.67 -4.25
CA PHE A 27 -21.34 -14.22 -4.46
C PHE A 27 -21.81 -13.80 -5.84
N ASN A 28 -21.59 -14.63 -6.86
CA ASN A 28 -22.10 -14.43 -8.21
C ASN A 28 -23.63 -14.49 -8.26
N GLU A 29 -24.27 -15.40 -7.52
CA GLU A 29 -25.74 -15.48 -7.44
C GLU A 29 -26.37 -14.26 -6.79
N ARG A 30 -25.62 -13.56 -5.94
CA ARG A 30 -26.05 -12.36 -5.20
C ARG A 30 -25.54 -11.06 -5.80
N SER A 31 -25.02 -11.11 -7.01
CA SER A 31 -24.53 -9.96 -7.74
C SER A 31 -25.17 -9.92 -9.13
N LEU A 32 -25.56 -8.73 -9.57
CA LEU A 32 -26.03 -8.49 -10.93
C LEU A 32 -25.25 -7.32 -11.52
N VAL A 33 -24.97 -7.39 -12.82
CA VAL A 33 -24.33 -6.30 -13.57
C VAL A 33 -25.26 -5.84 -14.68
N TRP A 34 -25.41 -4.55 -14.83
CA TRP A 34 -25.97 -3.92 -16.01
C TRP A 34 -24.90 -3.01 -16.62
N GLU A 35 -24.66 -3.17 -17.92
CA GLU A 35 -23.62 -2.44 -18.65
C GLU A 35 -24.25 -1.73 -19.83
N ASP A 36 -24.02 -0.43 -19.87
CA ASP A 36 -24.35 0.50 -20.93
C ASP A 36 -23.05 1.16 -21.46
N GLU A 37 -23.10 1.83 -22.62
CA GLU A 37 -21.93 2.45 -23.25
C GLU A 37 -21.27 3.49 -22.33
N GLU A 38 -22.06 4.21 -21.54
CA GLU A 38 -21.57 5.28 -20.66
C GLU A 38 -21.26 4.81 -19.22
N LYS A 39 -21.93 3.78 -18.71
CA LYS A 39 -21.83 3.37 -17.29
C LYS A 39 -22.05 1.87 -17.06
N THR A 40 -21.37 1.34 -16.06
CA THR A 40 -21.56 -0.01 -15.51
C THR A 40 -22.19 0.09 -14.12
N VAL A 41 -23.32 -0.59 -13.91
CA VAL A 41 -24.05 -0.64 -12.64
C VAL A 41 -23.97 -2.05 -12.07
N PHE A 42 -23.46 -2.16 -10.84
CA PHE A 42 -23.47 -3.39 -10.05
C PHE A 42 -24.53 -3.31 -8.96
N LEU A 43 -25.30 -4.38 -8.82
CA LEU A 43 -26.33 -4.56 -7.80
C LEU A 43 -25.94 -5.74 -6.92
N PHE A 44 -26.05 -5.56 -5.61
CA PHE A 44 -25.53 -6.50 -4.61
C PHE A 44 -26.57 -6.86 -3.56
N ASP A 45 -26.76 -8.15 -3.28
CA ASP A 45 -27.58 -8.59 -2.17
C ASP A 45 -26.72 -9.04 -0.99
N TYR A 46 -26.66 -8.18 0.04
CA TYR A 46 -25.94 -8.46 1.28
C TYR A 46 -26.78 -9.17 2.35
N ALA A 47 -28.08 -9.40 2.13
CA ALA A 47 -28.96 -9.93 3.16
C ALA A 47 -28.73 -11.43 3.43
N LYS A 48 -28.42 -11.80 4.66
CA LYS A 48 -28.15 -13.20 5.05
C LYS A 48 -29.39 -14.12 4.98
N GLY A 49 -30.59 -13.55 4.80
CA GLY A 49 -31.87 -14.24 4.63
C GLY A 49 -33.00 -13.56 5.41
N THR A 50 -34.25 -13.96 5.19
CA THR A 50 -35.45 -13.38 5.84
C THR A 50 -35.48 -13.54 7.37
N ALA A 51 -34.73 -14.50 7.93
CA ALA A 51 -34.75 -14.82 9.36
C ALA A 51 -33.58 -14.25 10.19
N SER A 52 -32.47 -13.80 9.57
CA SER A 52 -31.29 -13.35 10.31
C SER A 52 -30.95 -11.89 10.04
N ARG A 53 -30.98 -11.05 11.08
CA ARG A 53 -30.46 -9.67 11.02
C ARG A 53 -28.94 -9.70 10.89
N GLY A 54 -28.42 -9.47 9.68
CA GLY A 54 -26.98 -9.37 9.44
C GLY A 54 -26.61 -9.45 7.96
N GLU A 55 -25.43 -8.92 7.65
CA GLU A 55 -24.84 -9.02 6.31
C GLU A 55 -24.17 -10.40 6.14
N ILE A 56 -24.14 -10.92 4.92
CA ILE A 56 -23.45 -12.19 4.60
C ILE A 56 -21.95 -12.05 4.86
N ILE A 57 -21.39 -10.89 4.49
CA ILE A 57 -19.99 -10.57 4.69
C ILE A 57 -19.85 -9.92 6.07
N ASN A 58 -19.02 -10.54 6.91
CA ASN A 58 -18.68 -10.03 8.23
C ASN A 58 -17.15 -10.04 8.40
N ARG A 59 -16.67 -9.42 9.50
CA ARG A 59 -15.25 -9.43 9.86
C ARG A 59 -14.62 -10.82 9.82
N LEU A 60 -15.31 -11.84 10.34
CA LEU A 60 -14.80 -13.21 10.40
C LEU A 60 -14.60 -13.81 8.99
N VAL A 61 -15.52 -13.54 8.07
CA VAL A 61 -15.42 -14.00 6.67
C VAL A 61 -14.20 -13.35 6.01
N LEU A 62 -14.06 -12.02 6.13
CA LEU A 62 -12.91 -11.29 5.58
C LEU A 62 -11.58 -11.76 6.19
N LYS A 63 -11.53 -12.00 7.51
CA LYS A 63 -10.35 -12.53 8.20
C LYS A 63 -9.99 -13.91 7.68
N THR A 64 -10.96 -14.81 7.52
CA THR A 64 -10.76 -16.17 7.01
C THR A 64 -10.25 -16.15 5.56
N LEU A 65 -10.85 -15.34 4.69
CA LEU A 65 -10.42 -15.20 3.29
C LEU A 65 -8.96 -14.70 3.21
N LYS A 66 -8.60 -13.74 4.06
CA LYS A 66 -7.24 -13.22 4.14
C LYS A 66 -6.25 -14.27 4.65
N GLU A 67 -6.56 -14.96 5.74
CA GLU A 67 -5.66 -15.97 6.36
C GLU A 67 -5.43 -17.16 5.42
N ARG A 68 -6.43 -17.53 4.62
CA ARG A 68 -6.33 -18.57 3.60
C ARG A 68 -5.73 -18.09 2.27
N GLY A 69 -5.37 -16.81 2.15
CA GLY A 69 -4.80 -16.26 0.92
C GLY A 69 -5.75 -16.27 -0.29
N GLN A 70 -7.07 -16.33 -0.06
CA GLN A 70 -8.10 -16.42 -1.11
C GLN A 70 -8.38 -15.05 -1.75
N TRP A 71 -7.35 -14.41 -2.30
CA TRP A 71 -7.43 -13.06 -2.87
C TRP A 71 -8.34 -12.96 -4.10
N ARG A 72 -8.50 -14.06 -4.85
CA ARG A 72 -9.49 -14.15 -5.95
C ARG A 72 -10.92 -13.87 -5.46
N VAL A 73 -11.28 -14.38 -4.28
CA VAL A 73 -12.59 -14.15 -3.67
C VAL A 73 -12.70 -12.72 -3.14
N VAL A 74 -11.61 -12.17 -2.58
CA VAL A 74 -11.57 -10.79 -2.08
C VAL A 74 -11.72 -9.75 -3.20
N ARG A 75 -11.22 -10.06 -4.41
CA ARG A 75 -11.40 -9.23 -5.61
C ARG A 75 -12.80 -9.28 -6.20
N HIS A 76 -13.68 -10.15 -5.71
CA HIS A 76 -15.05 -10.20 -6.18
C HIS A 76 -15.74 -8.83 -5.94
N PRO A 77 -16.46 -8.25 -6.91
CA PRO A 77 -17.07 -6.91 -6.81
C PRO A 77 -17.90 -6.70 -5.55
N LEU A 78 -18.68 -7.71 -5.15
CA LEU A 78 -19.46 -7.74 -3.90
C LEU A 78 -18.59 -7.47 -2.65
N VAL A 79 -17.44 -8.14 -2.56
CA VAL A 79 -16.53 -8.06 -1.41
C VAL A 79 -15.76 -6.74 -1.44
N LEU A 80 -15.31 -6.30 -2.63
CA LEU A 80 -14.66 -5.00 -2.80
C LEU A 80 -15.59 -3.86 -2.40
N ASN A 81 -16.87 -3.92 -2.78
CA ASN A 81 -17.85 -2.89 -2.45
C ASN A 81 -18.13 -2.86 -0.94
N PHE A 82 -18.28 -4.02 -0.33
CA PHE A 82 -18.37 -4.11 1.13
C PHE A 82 -17.16 -3.46 1.82
N VAL A 83 -15.94 -3.80 1.40
CA VAL A 83 -14.72 -3.24 1.98
C VAL A 83 -14.66 -1.72 1.77
N ASN A 84 -14.97 -1.23 0.57
CA ASN A 84 -15.00 0.19 0.25
C ASN A 84 -15.98 0.96 1.13
N GLU A 85 -17.22 0.48 1.28
CA GLU A 85 -18.26 1.14 2.07
C GLU A 85 -17.91 1.21 3.56
N LYS A 86 -17.34 0.14 4.12
CA LYS A 86 -16.86 0.17 5.51
C LYS A 86 -15.65 1.09 5.66
N LEU A 87 -14.75 1.17 4.67
CA LEU A 87 -13.64 2.12 4.69
C LEU A 87 -14.11 3.58 4.59
N LEU A 88 -15.11 3.87 3.74
CA LEU A 88 -15.72 5.20 3.61
C LEU A 88 -16.29 5.68 4.94
N SER A 89 -16.96 4.78 5.65
CA SER A 89 -17.48 5.05 6.99
C SER A 89 -16.36 5.36 8.01
N CYS A 90 -15.15 4.83 7.81
CA CYS A 90 -13.97 5.10 8.62
C CYS A 90 -13.15 6.33 8.17
N ALA A 91 -13.46 6.93 7.03
CA ALA A 91 -12.66 8.00 6.43
C ALA A 91 -12.53 9.23 7.35
N LEU A 92 -13.61 9.59 8.06
CA LEU A 92 -13.60 10.71 8.99
C LEU A 92 -12.63 10.47 10.16
N PHE A 93 -12.65 9.26 10.74
CA PHE A 93 -11.71 8.90 11.81
C PHE A 93 -10.25 8.95 11.32
N TYR A 94 -10.00 8.46 10.10
CA TYR A 94 -8.68 8.53 9.48
C TYR A 94 -8.24 9.98 9.20
N LEU A 95 -9.13 10.83 8.71
CA LEU A 95 -8.85 12.25 8.49
C LEU A 95 -8.50 12.97 9.79
N VAL A 96 -9.28 12.76 10.86
CA VAL A 96 -9.00 13.33 12.18
C VAL A 96 -7.65 12.86 12.71
N HIS A 97 -7.29 11.59 12.50
CA HIS A 97 -5.98 11.08 12.86
C HIS A 97 -4.84 11.79 12.10
N ILE A 98 -4.97 11.94 10.77
CA ILE A 98 -3.98 12.67 9.95
C ILE A 98 -3.85 14.11 10.43
N PHE A 99 -4.97 14.80 10.61
CA PHE A 99 -5.00 16.18 11.06
C PHE A 99 -4.32 16.34 12.43
N LEU A 100 -4.67 15.50 13.40
CA LEU A 100 -4.05 15.53 14.73
C LEU A 100 -2.54 15.27 14.66
N TYR A 101 -2.10 14.39 13.76
CA TYR A 101 -0.68 14.11 13.55
C TYR A 101 0.07 15.31 12.94
N PHE A 102 -0.54 16.04 12.01
CA PHE A 102 0.04 17.29 11.49
C PHE A 102 0.09 18.39 12.54
N VAL A 103 -0.94 18.50 13.40
CA VAL A 103 -0.89 19.41 14.56
C VAL A 103 0.26 19.04 15.49
N PHE A 104 0.47 17.75 15.77
CA PHE A 104 1.62 17.27 16.54
C PHE A 104 2.96 17.67 15.90
N LEU A 105 3.13 17.49 14.59
CA LEU A 105 4.35 17.88 13.89
C LEU A 105 4.59 19.40 13.92
N ALA A 106 3.54 20.20 13.74
CA ALA A 106 3.62 21.66 13.82
C ALA A 106 4.02 22.12 15.23
N LEU A 107 3.49 21.48 16.27
CA LEU A 107 3.87 21.74 17.65
C LEU A 107 5.32 21.33 17.93
N LEU A 108 5.77 20.17 17.42
CA LEU A 108 7.16 19.73 17.56
C LEU A 108 8.12 20.70 16.86
N PHE A 109 7.78 21.16 15.65
CA PHE A 109 8.57 22.16 14.93
C PHE A 109 8.62 23.51 15.67
N SER A 110 7.48 23.95 16.22
CA SER A 110 7.41 25.16 17.07
C SER A 110 8.25 25.01 18.34
N TYR A 111 8.33 23.80 18.91
CA TYR A 111 9.13 23.51 20.10
C TYR A 111 10.62 23.54 19.81
N VAL A 112 11.06 23.13 18.62
CA VAL A 112 12.47 23.23 18.20
C VAL A 112 12.95 24.68 18.07
N HIS A 113 12.08 25.60 17.62
CA HIS A 113 12.46 26.99 17.33
C HIS A 113 12.14 27.99 18.46
N GLY A 114 11.19 27.67 19.33
CA GLY A 114 10.72 28.58 20.38
C GLY A 114 11.24 28.22 21.76
N PRO A 115 11.25 29.18 22.71
CA PRO A 115 11.58 28.87 24.10
C PRO A 115 10.59 27.85 24.68
N PRO A 116 11.07 26.91 25.51
CA PRO A 116 10.21 25.92 26.15
C PRO A 116 9.25 26.63 27.09
N SER A 117 7.95 26.39 26.91
CA SER A 117 6.90 26.89 27.80
C SER A 117 6.19 25.71 28.43
N VAL A 118 5.89 25.79 29.72
CA VAL A 118 5.22 24.72 30.47
C VAL A 118 3.90 24.31 29.80
N ALA A 119 3.13 25.27 29.28
CA ALA A 119 1.88 25.01 28.56
C ALA A 119 2.09 24.18 27.28
N LYS A 120 3.11 24.50 26.46
CA LYS A 120 3.46 23.70 25.27
C LYS A 120 3.90 22.28 25.66
N ASN A 121 4.68 22.14 26.74
CA ASN A 121 5.15 20.82 27.21
C ASN A 121 3.99 19.92 27.63
N LEU A 122 3.04 20.48 28.38
CA LEU A 122 1.82 19.77 28.77
C LEU A 122 0.96 19.41 27.56
N LEU A 123 0.77 20.33 26.62
CA LEU A 123 -0.02 20.07 25.42
C LEU A 123 0.58 18.96 24.54
N VAL A 124 1.87 19.03 24.24
CA VAL A 124 2.55 18.02 23.42
C VAL A 124 2.58 16.67 24.14
N SER A 125 2.83 16.67 25.46
CA SER A 125 2.78 15.44 26.27
C SER A 125 1.38 14.82 26.30
N ALA A 126 0.32 15.63 26.38
CA ALA A 126 -1.06 15.15 26.34
C ALA A 126 -1.40 14.51 24.98
N ILE A 127 -0.98 15.13 23.87
CA ILE A 127 -1.16 14.57 22.52
C ILE A 127 -0.37 13.27 22.35
N LEU A 128 0.88 13.21 22.85
CA LEU A 128 1.68 11.99 22.85
C LEU A 128 1.04 10.88 23.68
N LEU A 129 0.56 11.20 24.88
CA LEU A 129 -0.13 10.23 25.74
C LEU A 129 -1.38 9.68 25.06
N PHE A 130 -2.14 10.53 24.37
CA PHE A 130 -3.28 10.11 23.55
C PHE A 130 -2.85 9.13 22.44
N PHE A 131 -1.77 9.41 21.70
CA PHE A 131 -1.27 8.49 20.68
C PHE A 131 -0.75 7.17 21.26
N VAL A 132 -0.05 7.21 22.39
CA VAL A 132 0.42 6.02 23.11
C VAL A 132 -0.77 5.18 23.58
N PHE A 133 -1.82 5.80 24.12
CA PHE A 133 -3.05 5.11 24.49
C PHE A 133 -3.68 4.40 23.29
N PHE A 134 -3.85 5.08 22.15
CA PHE A 134 -4.36 4.45 20.92
C PHE A 134 -3.47 3.31 20.41
N MET A 135 -2.15 3.44 20.56
CA MET A 135 -1.20 2.37 20.26
C MET A 135 -1.39 1.16 21.17
N LEU A 136 -1.56 1.36 22.48
CA LEU A 136 -1.80 0.28 23.44
C LEU A 136 -3.12 -0.43 23.14
N VAL A 137 -4.18 0.31 22.84
CA VAL A 137 -5.47 -0.26 22.40
C VAL A 137 -5.26 -1.10 21.13
N LYS A 138 -4.53 -0.59 20.14
CA LYS A 138 -4.23 -1.32 18.91
C LYS A 138 -3.44 -2.61 19.19
N ALA A 139 -2.47 -2.56 20.10
CA ALA A 139 -1.69 -3.73 20.53
C ALA A 139 -2.56 -4.77 21.24
N ALA A 140 -3.41 -4.34 22.18
CA ALA A 140 -4.34 -5.21 22.89
C ALA A 140 -5.30 -5.93 21.93
N LEU A 141 -5.88 -5.20 20.96
CA LEU A 141 -6.75 -5.77 19.94
C LEU A 141 -6.04 -6.79 19.04
N LYS A 142 -4.77 -6.53 18.73
CA LYS A 142 -3.96 -7.45 17.92
C LYS A 142 -3.61 -8.71 18.71
N LEU A 143 -3.27 -8.57 19.99
CA LEU A 143 -2.93 -9.67 20.87
C LEU A 143 -4.13 -10.59 21.15
N GLN A 144 -5.33 -10.01 21.33
CA GLN A 144 -6.58 -10.77 21.44
C GLN A 144 -6.89 -11.61 20.20
N SER A 145 -6.38 -11.23 19.03
CA SER A 145 -6.53 -12.02 17.80
C SER A 145 -5.59 -13.24 17.75
N GLY A 146 -4.73 -13.42 18.76
CA GLY A 146 -3.76 -14.51 18.91
C GLY A 146 -2.31 -14.08 18.65
N ILE A 147 -1.38 -14.53 19.50
CA ILE A 147 0.07 -14.21 19.40
C ILE A 147 0.65 -14.66 18.06
N ARG A 148 0.23 -15.81 17.54
CA ARG A 148 0.67 -16.33 16.23
C ARG A 148 0.17 -15.51 15.03
N ALA A 149 -0.85 -14.66 15.22
CA ALA A 149 -1.38 -13.79 14.17
C ALA A 149 -0.62 -12.45 14.07
N VAL A 150 0.34 -12.20 14.96
CA VAL A 150 1.17 -11.00 14.95
C VAL A 150 2.27 -11.15 13.89
N SER A 151 2.15 -10.38 12.81
CA SER A 151 3.18 -10.33 11.77
C SER A 151 4.46 -9.67 12.30
N ALA A 152 5.64 -10.18 11.91
CA ALA A 152 6.93 -9.55 12.23
C ALA A 152 6.97 -8.07 11.81
N TRP A 153 6.37 -7.73 10.67
CA TRP A 153 6.24 -6.34 10.21
C TRP A 153 5.41 -5.46 11.14
N PHE A 154 4.38 -6.03 11.79
CA PHE A 154 3.62 -5.29 12.80
C PHE A 154 4.48 -5.01 14.02
N LEU A 155 5.27 -5.98 14.48
CA LEU A 155 6.17 -5.80 15.62
C LEU A 155 7.21 -4.72 15.33
N ILE A 156 7.91 -4.78 14.19
CA ILE A 156 8.91 -3.79 13.79
C ILE A 156 8.31 -2.39 13.70
N SER A 157 7.13 -2.26 13.07
CA SER A 157 6.45 -0.98 12.96
C SER A 157 5.99 -0.44 14.32
N TYR A 158 5.51 -1.32 15.20
CA TYR A 158 5.08 -0.96 16.54
C TYR A 158 6.24 -0.50 17.41
N THR A 159 7.36 -1.24 17.41
CA THR A 159 8.56 -0.88 18.16
C THR A 159 9.15 0.42 17.67
N TRP A 160 9.22 0.64 16.34
CA TRP A 160 9.67 1.91 15.77
C TRP A 160 8.83 3.10 16.24
N THR A 161 7.50 2.94 16.25
CA THR A 161 6.57 4.00 16.71
C THR A 161 6.77 4.28 18.20
N LEU A 162 6.93 3.23 19.01
CA LEU A 162 7.17 3.36 20.45
C LEU A 162 8.49 4.07 20.76
N ILE A 163 9.55 3.71 20.04
CA ILE A 163 10.87 4.36 20.13
C ILE A 163 10.74 5.85 19.77
N THR A 164 10.04 6.16 18.68
CA THR A 164 9.80 7.54 18.24
C THR A 164 9.13 8.37 19.34
N TYR A 165 8.02 7.88 19.90
CA TYR A 165 7.30 8.60 20.97
C TYR A 165 8.13 8.71 22.26
N SER A 166 8.91 7.69 22.60
CA SER A 166 9.82 7.73 23.76
C SER A 166 10.91 8.78 23.57
N ILE A 167 11.54 8.84 22.40
CA ILE A 167 12.55 9.85 22.05
C ILE A 167 11.94 11.26 22.09
N THR A 168 10.73 11.45 21.56
CA THR A 168 10.07 12.77 21.61
C THR A 168 9.71 13.19 23.03
N LEU A 169 9.33 12.25 23.90
CA LEU A 169 9.04 12.52 25.30
C LEU A 169 10.34 12.89 26.04
N LEU A 170 11.41 12.12 25.84
CA LEU A 170 12.74 12.45 26.35
C LEU A 170 13.20 13.83 25.88
N PHE A 171 12.92 14.20 24.63
CA PHE A 171 13.24 15.52 24.11
C PHE A 171 12.51 16.65 24.84
N ILE A 172 11.20 16.51 25.08
CA ILE A 172 10.41 17.53 25.77
C ILE A 172 10.86 17.69 27.22
N TRP A 173 11.16 16.58 27.89
CA TRP A 173 11.53 16.56 29.30
C TRP A 173 13.02 16.75 29.57
N SER A 174 13.89 16.70 28.54
CA SER A 174 15.34 16.91 28.68
C SER A 174 15.66 18.27 29.28
N TRP A 175 14.91 19.32 28.91
CA TRP A 175 15.04 20.65 29.50
C TRP A 175 14.89 20.64 31.02
N HIS A 176 13.84 19.96 31.51
CA HIS A 176 13.63 19.81 32.96
C HIS A 176 14.70 18.93 33.60
N LEU A 177 15.03 17.78 32.99
CA LEU A 177 16.04 16.86 33.52
C LEU A 177 17.42 17.53 33.66
N PHE A 178 17.82 18.35 32.67
CA PHE A 178 19.10 19.05 32.68
C PHE A 178 19.14 20.28 33.60
N SER A 179 17.99 20.71 34.13
CA SER A 179 17.91 21.79 35.13
C SER A 179 18.23 21.34 36.56
N PHE A 180 18.18 20.04 36.85
CA PHE A 180 18.34 19.50 38.21
C PHE A 180 19.78 19.13 38.60
N ASP A 181 20.66 18.93 37.63
CA ASP A 181 22.05 18.50 37.85
C ASP A 181 22.97 19.32 36.96
N ASN A 182 24.18 19.66 37.40
CA ASN A 182 25.21 20.40 36.63
C ASN A 182 26.31 19.50 36.07
N TYR A 183 26.21 18.18 36.23
CA TYR A 183 27.25 17.25 35.77
C TYR A 183 27.34 17.15 34.23
N ASN A 184 28.56 17.27 33.69
CA ASN A 184 28.95 17.13 32.27
C ASN A 184 28.19 18.00 31.23
N GLU A 185 28.55 19.29 31.13
CA GLU A 185 27.96 20.23 30.17
C GLU A 185 28.12 19.82 28.69
N GLU A 186 29.24 19.18 28.31
CA GLU A 186 29.49 18.75 26.92
C GLU A 186 28.52 17.66 26.46
N ILE A 187 28.22 16.70 27.34
CA ILE A 187 27.26 15.63 27.06
C ILE A 187 25.86 16.20 26.94
N LYS A 188 25.49 17.14 27.83
CA LYS A 188 24.19 17.83 27.75
C LYS A 188 24.04 18.61 26.46
N ARG A 189 25.09 19.31 26.02
CA ARG A 189 25.10 20.03 24.75
C ARG A 189 24.88 19.04 23.61
N THR A 190 25.66 17.96 23.56
CA THR A 190 25.55 16.94 22.50
C THR A 190 24.16 16.31 22.44
N ILE A 191 23.59 15.91 23.59
CA ILE A 191 22.23 15.35 23.66
C ILE A 191 21.19 16.42 23.28
N GLY A 192 21.37 17.66 23.72
CA GLY A 192 20.49 18.79 23.42
C GLY A 192 20.37 19.10 21.92
N TRP A 193 21.43 18.85 21.14
CA TRP A 193 21.41 18.99 19.68
C TRP A 193 20.91 17.74 18.96
N LEU A 194 21.39 16.55 19.34
CA LEU A 194 21.08 15.30 18.65
C LEU A 194 19.62 14.88 18.84
N LEU A 195 19.10 15.01 20.05
CA LEU A 195 17.79 14.52 20.44
C LEU A 195 16.63 15.19 19.67
N PRO A 196 16.57 16.52 19.48
CA PRO A 196 15.57 17.17 18.62
C PRO A 196 15.65 16.71 17.16
N ILE A 197 16.86 16.55 16.61
CA ILE A 197 17.06 16.13 15.22
C ILE A 197 16.48 14.72 15.01
N VAL A 198 16.87 13.77 15.87
CA VAL A 198 16.37 12.39 15.81
C VAL A 198 14.87 12.34 16.06
N ALA A 199 14.35 13.08 17.04
CA ALA A 199 12.92 13.15 17.34
C ALA A 199 12.11 13.65 16.14
N THR A 200 12.59 14.69 15.45
CA THR A 200 11.91 15.31 14.31
C THR A 200 11.92 14.37 13.10
N LEU A 201 13.08 13.79 12.77
CA LEU A 201 13.21 12.84 11.65
C LEU A 201 12.36 11.58 11.89
N ALA A 202 12.41 11.00 13.10
CA ALA A 202 11.62 9.82 13.44
C ALA A 202 10.10 10.12 13.40
N SER A 203 9.68 11.29 13.89
CA SER A 203 8.28 11.73 13.83
C SER A 203 7.79 11.93 12.39
N TRP A 204 8.64 12.44 11.50
CA TRP A 204 8.34 12.57 10.08
C TRP A 204 8.21 11.20 9.39
N ILE A 205 9.12 10.26 9.65
CA ILE A 205 9.01 8.89 9.13
C ILE A 205 7.71 8.22 9.59
N ASN A 206 7.34 8.42 10.86
CA ASN A 206 6.07 7.91 11.37
C ASN A 206 4.85 8.61 10.76
N CYS A 207 4.96 9.88 10.35
CA CYS A 207 3.94 10.55 9.52
C CYS A 207 3.73 9.85 8.18
N LEU A 208 4.81 9.54 7.48
CA LEU A 208 4.75 8.82 6.19
C LEU A 208 4.08 7.45 6.37
N TYR A 209 4.34 6.77 7.48
CA TYR A 209 3.65 5.52 7.81
C TYR A 209 2.13 5.69 7.95
N VAL A 210 1.66 6.77 8.59
CA VAL A 210 0.23 7.12 8.71
C VAL A 210 -0.38 7.43 7.34
N LEU A 211 0.34 8.17 6.48
CA LEU A 211 -0.11 8.56 5.13
C LEU A 211 -0.14 7.40 4.12
N ARG A 212 0.44 6.25 4.45
CA ARG A 212 0.46 5.05 3.58
C ARG A 212 -0.93 4.56 3.15
N LYS A 213 -2.00 4.90 3.88
CA LYS A 213 -3.37 4.48 3.54
C LYS A 213 -4.11 5.48 2.63
N ALA A 214 -3.56 6.68 2.45
CA ALA A 214 -4.08 7.73 1.58
C ALA A 214 -3.70 7.44 0.10
N PRO A 215 -4.16 8.24 -0.88
CA PRO A 215 -3.83 8.05 -2.30
C PRO A 215 -2.34 8.10 -2.59
N CYS A 216 -1.59 8.90 -1.83
CA CYS A 216 -0.13 8.97 -1.91
C CYS A 216 0.58 7.71 -1.39
N GLY A 217 -0.17 6.77 -0.80
CA GLY A 217 0.37 5.57 -0.19
C GLY A 217 1.11 4.65 -1.16
N SER A 218 0.76 4.66 -2.45
CA SER A 218 1.50 3.93 -3.49
C SER A 218 2.94 4.43 -3.61
N TYR A 219 3.16 5.75 -3.61
CA TYR A 219 4.48 6.37 -3.62
C TYR A 219 5.27 6.08 -2.34
N ILE A 220 4.61 6.09 -1.18
CA ILE A 220 5.25 5.76 0.10
C ILE A 220 5.70 4.28 0.12
N LEU A 221 4.88 3.38 -0.42
CA LEU A 221 5.24 1.97 -0.59
C LEU A 221 6.41 1.80 -1.56
N MET A 222 6.45 2.58 -2.64
CA MET A 222 7.56 2.61 -3.59
C MET A 222 8.85 3.06 -2.93
N MET A 223 8.84 4.21 -2.28
CA MET A 223 9.99 4.73 -1.56
C MET A 223 10.49 3.75 -0.49
N SER A 224 9.61 3.14 0.30
CA SER A 224 10.01 2.17 1.33
C SER A 224 10.66 0.92 0.73
N LYS A 225 10.21 0.47 -0.46
CA LYS A 225 10.82 -0.68 -1.15
C LYS A 225 12.20 -0.32 -1.70
N ILE A 226 12.31 0.84 -2.35
CA ILE A 226 13.58 1.36 -2.87
C ILE A 226 14.60 1.52 -1.73
N LEU A 227 14.17 2.08 -0.59
CA LEU A 227 15.03 2.22 0.59
C LEU A 227 15.52 0.86 1.11
N PHE A 228 14.65 -0.14 1.19
CA PHE A 228 15.04 -1.48 1.64
C PHE A 228 16.01 -2.15 0.66
N SER A 229 15.77 -2.00 -0.64
CA SER A 229 16.67 -2.48 -1.70
C SER A 229 18.04 -1.81 -1.61
N PHE A 230 18.07 -0.49 -1.48
CA PHE A 230 19.28 0.28 -1.26
C PHE A 230 20.04 -0.18 -0.01
N LEU A 231 19.37 -0.40 1.12
CA LEU A 231 20.00 -0.91 2.34
C LEU A 231 20.60 -2.32 2.15
N ASN A 232 19.98 -3.18 1.34
CA ASN A 232 20.57 -4.48 1.02
C ASN A 232 21.82 -4.34 0.14
N THR A 233 21.78 -3.45 -0.86
CA THR A 233 22.93 -3.17 -1.73
C THR A 233 24.06 -2.46 -0.98
N THR A 234 23.73 -1.73 0.10
CA THR A 234 24.69 -1.02 0.96
C THR A 234 25.73 -1.97 1.58
N ILE A 235 25.41 -3.27 1.72
CA ILE A 235 26.34 -4.30 2.20
C ILE A 235 27.58 -4.43 1.29
N ILE A 236 27.43 -4.23 -0.02
CA ILE A 236 28.55 -4.23 -0.98
C ILE A 236 29.24 -2.85 -0.98
N TRP A 237 28.45 -1.80 -0.78
CA TRP A 237 28.91 -0.42 -0.94
C TRP A 237 29.75 0.08 0.20
N ILE A 238 29.34 -0.15 1.45
CA ILE A 238 30.08 0.32 2.64
C ILE A 238 31.51 -0.24 2.64
N PRO A 239 31.77 -1.54 2.43
CA PRO A 239 33.13 -2.06 2.37
C PRO A 239 33.95 -1.47 1.22
N THR A 240 33.32 -1.27 0.05
CA THR A 240 33.99 -0.66 -1.11
C THR A 240 34.39 0.78 -0.80
N LEU A 241 33.45 1.56 -0.26
CA LEU A 241 33.67 2.94 0.16
C LEU A 241 34.74 3.04 1.25
N ALA A 242 34.72 2.14 2.24
CA ALA A 242 35.73 2.07 3.30
C ALA A 242 37.12 1.78 2.73
N THR A 243 37.22 0.84 1.78
CA THR A 243 38.50 0.49 1.13
C THR A 243 39.11 1.69 0.42
N PHE A 244 38.31 2.43 -0.35
CA PHE A 244 38.79 3.63 -1.04
C PHE A 244 39.08 4.79 -0.07
N ALA A 245 38.26 4.98 0.97
CA ALA A 245 38.53 5.97 2.00
C ALA A 245 39.88 5.73 2.68
N PHE A 246 40.19 4.47 3.04
CA PHE A 246 41.50 4.13 3.60
C PHE A 246 42.65 4.29 2.59
N ALA A 247 42.43 3.93 1.31
CA ALA A 247 43.44 4.13 0.27
C ALA A 247 43.75 5.61 0.06
N PHE A 248 42.72 6.47 0.03
CA PHE A 248 42.87 7.92 -0.06
C PHE A 248 43.49 8.54 1.19
N MET A 249 43.31 7.95 2.37
CA MET A 249 44.03 8.38 3.59
C MET A 249 45.51 7.98 3.61
N LEU A 250 45.88 6.88 2.93
CA LEU A 250 47.28 6.40 2.88
C LEU A 250 48.11 7.09 1.80
N VAL A 251 47.56 7.19 0.57
CA VAL A 251 47.87 8.32 -0.32
C VAL A 251 47.43 9.60 0.43
N MET A 252 47.65 10.84 0.10
CA MET A 252 47.26 12.01 0.93
C MET A 252 47.79 12.10 2.39
N ARG A 253 48.27 11.03 3.05
CA ARG A 253 49.04 11.15 4.30
C ARG A 253 50.25 12.04 4.03
N ASP A 254 50.53 12.95 4.97
CA ASP A 254 51.64 13.90 4.88
C ASP A 254 51.52 14.88 3.68
N SER A 255 50.30 15.12 3.17
CA SER A 255 50.03 16.07 2.07
C SER A 255 49.65 17.48 2.54
N GLY A 256 49.35 17.67 3.82
CA GLY A 256 48.81 18.90 4.39
C GLY A 256 47.40 19.26 3.91
N THR A 257 46.67 18.31 3.30
CA THR A 257 45.31 18.56 2.78
C THR A 257 44.24 17.99 3.73
N ALA A 258 43.46 18.87 4.33
CA ALA A 258 42.28 18.48 5.09
C ALA A 258 41.22 17.85 4.14
N PRO A 259 40.48 16.82 4.55
CA PRO A 259 40.43 16.18 5.88
C PRO A 259 41.34 14.93 6.03
N TRP A 260 42.22 14.66 5.06
CA TRP A 260 43.05 13.44 5.06
C TRP A 260 44.35 13.60 5.84
N ASP A 261 44.80 14.85 6.02
CA ASP A 261 46.01 15.19 6.75
C ASP A 261 45.85 16.55 7.44
N ASP A 262 45.39 16.53 8.70
CA ASP A 262 45.36 17.71 9.56
C ASP A 262 46.73 17.85 10.26
N GLN A 263 47.51 18.86 9.87
CA GLN A 263 48.79 19.18 10.55
C GLN A 263 48.60 19.58 12.01
N GLU A 264 47.38 19.95 12.42
CA GLU A 264 46.98 20.20 13.81
C GLU A 264 46.62 18.92 14.58
N PHE A 265 47.16 17.75 14.20
CA PHE A 265 47.01 16.48 14.94
C PHE A 265 47.46 16.56 16.41
N ASN A 266 48.14 17.64 16.81
CA ASN A 266 48.43 17.96 18.22
C ASN A 266 47.22 18.43 19.03
N ASN A 267 46.06 18.70 18.40
CA ASN A 267 44.89 19.27 19.06
C ASN A 267 43.69 18.33 19.00
N THR A 268 43.77 17.15 19.65
CA THR A 268 42.62 16.34 20.09
C THR A 268 41.49 16.02 19.08
N THR A 269 41.67 16.19 17.77
CA THR A 269 40.72 15.67 16.79
C THR A 269 40.84 14.15 16.84
N SER A 270 39.91 13.50 17.57
CA SER A 270 39.95 12.05 17.73
C SER A 270 40.13 11.39 16.37
N VAL A 271 41.00 10.39 16.26
CA VAL A 271 41.26 9.63 15.02
C VAL A 271 39.95 9.21 14.33
N LEU A 272 38.90 8.94 15.12
CA LEU A 272 37.54 8.68 14.67
C LEU A 272 36.91 9.82 13.85
N MET A 273 37.08 11.08 14.27
CA MET A 273 36.55 12.23 13.52
C MET A 273 37.25 12.36 12.16
N ALA A 274 38.56 12.21 12.09
CA ALA A 274 39.29 12.20 10.81
C ALA A 274 38.83 11.05 9.90
N LEU A 275 38.58 9.87 10.47
CA LEU A 275 37.98 8.73 9.77
C LEU A 275 36.56 9.03 9.24
N PHE A 276 35.72 9.68 10.03
CA PHE A 276 34.37 10.06 9.59
C PHE A 276 34.40 11.12 8.48
N GLN A 277 35.31 12.10 8.57
CA GLN A 277 35.46 13.12 7.55
C GLN A 277 36.02 12.55 6.24
N SER A 278 37.01 11.66 6.30
CA SER A 278 37.54 10.99 5.10
C SER A 278 36.47 10.15 4.42
N PHE A 279 35.69 9.38 5.18
CA PHE A 279 34.58 8.60 4.66
C PHE A 279 33.49 9.50 4.04
N THR A 280 33.19 10.64 4.67
CA THR A 280 32.23 11.62 4.15
C THR A 280 32.72 12.25 2.84
N LYS A 281 34.00 12.64 2.74
CA LYS A 281 34.59 13.20 1.51
C LYS A 281 34.63 12.16 0.39
N THR A 282 35.00 10.91 0.68
CA THR A 282 34.92 9.81 -0.30
C THR A 282 33.46 9.52 -0.72
N SER A 283 32.50 9.63 0.20
CA SER A 283 31.07 9.50 -0.13
C SER A 283 30.55 10.65 -1.00
N ALA A 284 31.04 11.87 -0.81
CA ALA A 284 30.69 13.01 -1.67
C ALA A 284 31.24 12.83 -3.09
N MET A 285 32.51 12.38 -3.20
CA MET A 285 33.12 12.03 -4.49
C MET A 285 32.31 10.96 -5.24
N MET A 286 31.73 9.98 -4.52
CA MET A 286 30.90 8.93 -5.10
C MET A 286 29.59 9.45 -5.72
N ILE A 287 29.04 10.58 -5.25
CA ILE A 287 27.84 11.21 -5.83
C ILE A 287 28.19 11.94 -7.14
N GLY A 288 29.48 12.16 -7.40
CA GLY A 288 30.00 12.89 -8.57
C GLY A 288 30.53 14.29 -8.23
N GLU A 289 30.49 14.70 -6.94
CA GLU A 289 31.13 15.92 -6.45
C GLU A 289 32.63 15.65 -6.23
N VAL A 290 33.37 15.49 -7.32
CA VAL A 290 34.80 15.20 -7.27
C VAL A 290 35.59 16.52 -7.18
N GLU A 291 35.86 16.96 -5.95
CA GLU A 291 36.86 18.01 -5.68
C GLU A 291 38.28 17.42 -5.87
N ALA A 292 38.64 17.12 -7.12
CA ALA A 292 39.90 16.45 -7.48
C ALA A 292 41.13 17.35 -7.36
N ASN A 293 40.95 18.67 -7.23
CA ASN A 293 42.06 19.64 -7.31
C ASN A 293 43.15 19.35 -6.27
N ASP A 294 42.77 18.98 -5.06
CA ASP A 294 43.70 18.64 -3.96
C ASP A 294 44.48 17.35 -4.28
N ILE A 295 43.80 16.36 -4.86
CA ILE A 295 44.37 15.04 -5.19
C ILE A 295 45.32 15.15 -6.38
N LEU A 296 44.91 15.87 -7.42
CA LEU A 296 45.69 16.13 -8.63
C LEU A 296 46.91 17.03 -8.34
N GLY A 297 46.79 17.93 -7.36
CA GLY A 297 47.85 18.83 -6.91
C GLY A 297 49.09 18.12 -6.38
N ARG A 298 48.95 16.87 -5.89
CA ARG A 298 50.08 16.05 -5.41
C ARG A 298 51.05 15.64 -6.52
N LYS A 299 50.63 15.70 -7.79
CA LYS A 299 51.41 15.24 -8.98
C LYS A 299 51.98 13.82 -8.82
N ALA A 300 51.34 12.99 -8.00
CA ALA A 300 51.71 11.60 -7.78
C ALA A 300 50.89 10.68 -8.69
N TRP A 301 51.57 9.88 -9.50
CA TRP A 301 50.91 8.98 -10.45
C TRP A 301 49.95 7.99 -9.74
N VAL A 302 50.29 7.56 -8.52
CA VAL A 302 49.47 6.66 -7.69
C VAL A 302 48.13 7.31 -7.30
N ALA A 303 48.13 8.62 -6.97
CA ALA A 303 46.91 9.34 -6.59
C ALA A 303 45.95 9.50 -7.78
N ASN A 304 46.50 9.87 -8.94
CA ASN A 304 45.73 10.02 -10.17
C ASN A 304 45.15 8.67 -10.63
N PHE A 305 45.94 7.60 -10.56
CA PHE A 305 45.48 6.25 -10.89
C PHE A 305 44.38 5.78 -9.94
N LEU A 306 44.56 5.97 -8.62
CA LEU A 306 43.56 5.62 -7.62
C LEU A 306 42.24 6.39 -7.84
N LEU A 307 42.33 7.67 -8.19
CA LEU A 307 41.16 8.51 -8.49
C LEU A 307 40.40 8.01 -9.74
N ILE A 308 41.10 7.69 -10.82
CA ILE A 308 40.47 7.14 -12.04
C ILE A 308 39.83 5.78 -11.74
N LEU A 309 40.52 4.92 -10.99
CA LEU A 309 39.99 3.61 -10.60
C LEU A 309 38.74 3.75 -9.72
N PHE A 310 38.75 4.68 -8.77
CA PHE A 310 37.61 5.03 -7.94
C PHE A 310 36.43 5.52 -8.78
N GLU A 311 36.66 6.44 -9.72
CA GLU A 311 35.61 7.00 -10.59
C GLU A 311 34.93 5.91 -11.42
N ILE A 312 35.73 5.04 -12.06
CA ILE A 312 35.20 3.94 -12.87
C ILE A 312 34.39 2.97 -12.00
N ILE A 313 34.92 2.56 -10.85
CA ILE A 313 34.24 1.56 -10.00
C ILE A 313 33.00 2.15 -9.33
N THR A 314 33.09 3.34 -8.74
CA THR A 314 32.03 3.87 -7.87
C THR A 314 31.00 4.69 -8.65
N VAL A 315 31.43 5.67 -9.45
CA VAL A 315 30.52 6.54 -10.19
C VAL A 315 29.98 5.83 -11.43
N ILE A 316 30.82 5.15 -12.22
CA ILE A 316 30.36 4.52 -13.46
C ILE A 316 29.69 3.16 -13.20
N LEU A 317 30.32 2.26 -12.44
CA LEU A 317 29.75 0.91 -12.25
C LEU A 317 28.72 0.86 -11.13
N LEU A 318 29.06 1.31 -9.90
CA LEU A 318 28.15 1.17 -8.76
C LEU A 318 26.93 2.10 -8.86
N MET A 319 27.07 3.37 -9.22
CA MET A 319 25.91 4.28 -9.34
C MET A 319 24.88 3.77 -10.36
N ASN A 320 25.35 3.35 -11.54
CA ASN A 320 24.47 2.79 -12.59
C ASN A 320 23.84 1.47 -12.16
N LEU A 321 24.55 0.65 -11.40
CA LEU A 321 23.97 -0.54 -10.77
C LEU A 321 22.85 -0.17 -9.80
N MET A 322 23.01 0.87 -8.97
CA MET A 322 21.94 1.32 -8.06
C MET A 322 20.70 1.79 -8.82
N VAL A 323 20.89 2.62 -9.84
CA VAL A 323 19.79 3.17 -10.64
C VAL A 323 19.04 2.04 -11.34
N SER A 324 19.74 1.06 -11.91
CA SER A 324 19.10 -0.08 -12.58
C SER A 324 18.31 -0.97 -11.61
N LEU A 325 18.83 -1.23 -10.40
CA LEU A 325 18.11 -1.95 -9.35
C LEU A 325 16.85 -1.19 -8.89
N ALA A 326 16.98 0.13 -8.66
CA ALA A 326 15.86 0.96 -8.24
C ALA A 326 14.75 1.01 -9.31
N VAL A 327 15.12 1.10 -10.60
CA VAL A 327 14.17 1.05 -11.71
C VAL A 327 13.46 -0.30 -11.77
N GLY A 328 14.19 -1.41 -11.62
CA GLY A 328 13.60 -2.75 -11.54
C GLY A 328 12.58 -2.87 -10.40
N ASP A 329 12.94 -2.38 -9.21
CA ASP A 329 12.08 -2.43 -8.03
C ASP A 329 10.80 -1.60 -8.17
N VAL A 330 10.89 -0.43 -8.78
CA VAL A 330 9.74 0.44 -9.07
C VAL A 330 8.83 -0.20 -10.10
N ASN A 331 9.37 -0.82 -11.15
CA ASN A 331 8.56 -1.47 -12.18
C ASN A 331 7.78 -2.66 -11.61
N ASP A 332 8.46 -3.55 -10.88
CA ASP A 332 7.82 -4.68 -10.19
C ASP A 332 6.74 -4.22 -9.22
N LEU A 333 7.01 -3.12 -8.51
CA LEU A 333 6.04 -2.62 -7.55
C LEU A 333 4.88 -1.91 -8.23
N ARG A 334 5.08 -1.22 -9.36
CA ARG A 334 3.99 -0.60 -10.12
C ARG A 334 2.98 -1.65 -10.58
N ILE A 335 3.47 -2.80 -11.04
CA ILE A 335 2.63 -3.93 -11.44
C ILE A 335 1.84 -4.50 -10.24
N ASN A 336 2.47 -4.55 -9.06
CA ASN A 336 1.89 -5.15 -7.84
C ASN A 336 1.28 -4.12 -6.85
N ALA A 337 1.24 -2.83 -7.20
CA ALA A 337 0.93 -1.75 -6.26
C ALA A 337 -0.52 -1.83 -5.78
N GLU A 338 -1.44 -2.07 -6.71
CA GLU A 338 -2.87 -2.18 -6.42
C GLU A 338 -3.14 -3.38 -5.50
N ASP A 339 -2.47 -4.50 -5.73
CA ASP A 339 -2.55 -5.69 -4.88
C ASP A 339 -2.05 -5.43 -3.46
N ARG A 340 -0.89 -4.77 -3.35
CA ARG A 340 -0.33 -4.42 -2.05
C ARG A 340 -1.21 -3.41 -1.32
N MET A 341 -1.78 -2.46 -2.04
CA MET A 341 -2.71 -1.47 -1.51
C MET A 341 -4.02 -2.11 -1.04
N LEU A 342 -4.60 -3.00 -1.83
CA LEU A 342 -5.81 -3.76 -1.47
C LEU A 342 -5.59 -4.54 -0.18
N ARG A 343 -4.46 -5.25 -0.05
CA ARG A 343 -4.08 -5.98 1.18
C ARG A 343 -4.05 -5.07 2.41
N ILE A 344 -3.47 -3.87 2.28
CA ILE A 344 -3.40 -2.89 3.37
C ILE A 344 -4.81 -2.38 3.74
N LYS A 345 -5.65 -2.10 2.75
CA LYS A 345 -7.02 -1.60 2.94
C LYS A 345 -7.94 -2.65 3.57
N VAL A 346 -7.89 -3.89 3.11
CA VAL A 346 -8.63 -5.02 3.71
C VAL A 346 -8.19 -5.24 5.15
N ASN A 347 -6.88 -5.20 5.43
CA ASN A 347 -6.36 -5.28 6.79
C ASN A 347 -6.91 -4.17 7.69
N PHE A 348 -6.91 -2.93 7.18
CA PHE A 348 -7.44 -1.80 7.91
C PHE A 348 -8.95 -1.92 8.16
N CYS A 349 -9.71 -2.41 7.17
CA CYS A 349 -11.14 -2.68 7.32
C CYS A 349 -11.42 -3.73 8.40
N ILE A 350 -10.68 -4.85 8.41
CA ILE A 350 -10.81 -5.90 9.43
C ILE A 350 -10.48 -5.34 10.82
N GLU A 351 -9.42 -4.53 10.94
CA GLU A 351 -9.03 -3.89 12.20
C GLU A 351 -10.08 -2.89 12.70
N ALA A 352 -10.63 -2.07 11.81
CA ALA A 352 -11.68 -1.11 12.13
C ALA A 352 -12.99 -1.81 12.55
N LEU A 353 -13.38 -2.88 11.86
CA LEU A 353 -14.52 -3.69 12.24
C LEU A 353 -14.31 -4.33 13.62
N HIS A 354 -13.12 -4.86 13.90
CA HIS A 354 -12.80 -5.44 15.20
C HIS A 354 -12.90 -4.40 16.33
N LEU A 355 -12.30 -3.22 16.13
CA LEU A 355 -12.39 -2.11 17.06
C LEU A 355 -13.86 -1.72 17.31
N SER A 356 -14.68 -1.68 16.26
CA SER A 356 -16.11 -1.36 16.39
C SER A 356 -16.92 -2.40 17.15
N GLU A 357 -16.56 -3.69 17.07
CA GLU A 357 -17.21 -4.77 17.82
C GLU A 357 -16.89 -4.64 19.31
N GLN A 358 -15.64 -4.33 19.66
CA GLN A 358 -15.19 -4.17 21.05
C GLN A 358 -15.73 -2.88 21.68
N ILE A 359 -15.91 -1.82 20.89
CA ILE A 359 -16.46 -0.52 21.32
C ILE A 359 -18.01 -0.50 21.23
N SER A 360 -18.65 -1.65 21.06
CA SER A 360 -20.12 -1.75 20.96
C SER A 360 -20.87 -1.19 22.19
N PHE A 361 -20.22 -1.06 23.35
CA PHE A 361 -20.79 -0.38 24.52
C PHE A 361 -21.02 1.13 24.32
N LEU A 362 -20.29 1.79 23.41
CA LEU A 362 -20.51 3.20 23.02
C LEU A 362 -21.61 3.36 21.96
N SER A 363 -22.35 2.30 21.64
CA SER A 363 -23.42 2.29 20.63
C SER A 363 -24.48 3.40 20.75
N PRO A 364 -24.83 3.95 21.94
CA PRO A 364 -25.79 5.05 21.99
C PRO A 364 -25.24 6.36 21.40
N TRP A 365 -23.92 6.53 21.39
CA TRP A 365 -23.24 7.79 21.06
C TRP A 365 -22.60 7.76 19.66
N VAL A 366 -22.34 6.56 19.11
CA VAL A 366 -21.62 6.39 17.84
C VAL A 366 -22.35 5.39 16.96
N ARG A 367 -22.52 5.72 15.68
CA ARG A 367 -22.98 4.77 14.66
C ARG A 367 -21.97 3.62 14.54
N VAL A 368 -22.36 2.45 15.01
CA VAL A 368 -21.50 1.27 15.09
C VAL A 368 -21.29 0.67 13.70
N LEU A 369 -20.04 0.67 13.21
CA LEU A 369 -19.64 0.26 11.85
C LEU A 369 -20.08 -1.16 11.45
N HIS A 370 -20.06 -2.12 12.37
CA HIS A 370 -20.48 -3.50 12.07
C HIS A 370 -22.02 -3.66 11.96
N ARG A 371 -22.80 -2.64 12.34
CA ARG A 371 -24.28 -2.65 12.26
C ARG A 371 -24.84 -1.78 11.14
N THR A 372 -24.02 -0.95 10.50
CA THR A 372 -24.49 -0.08 9.40
C THR A 372 -24.66 -0.88 8.12
N PRO A 373 -25.83 -0.80 7.45
CA PRO A 373 -26.04 -1.49 6.18
C PRO A 373 -25.10 -0.93 5.10
N THR A 374 -24.51 -1.80 4.30
CA THR A 374 -23.68 -1.43 3.16
C THR A 374 -24.54 -1.02 1.97
N ASN A 375 -24.11 0.04 1.28
CA ASN A 375 -24.70 0.41 0.01
C ASN A 375 -24.58 -0.76 -0.97
N ASN A 376 -25.68 -1.06 -1.65
CA ASN A 376 -25.86 -2.24 -2.48
C ASN A 376 -25.90 -1.94 -3.98
N ILE A 377 -25.89 -0.67 -4.37
CA ILE A 377 -25.73 -0.25 -5.75
C ILE A 377 -24.37 0.42 -5.89
N LEU A 378 -23.60 0.04 -6.91
CA LEU A 378 -22.35 0.67 -7.29
C LEU A 378 -22.41 1.03 -8.77
N VAL A 379 -22.20 2.29 -9.11
CA VAL A 379 -22.20 2.79 -10.49
C VAL A 379 -20.81 3.30 -10.82
N ILE A 380 -20.28 2.85 -11.96
CA ILE A 380 -18.97 3.24 -12.48
C ILE A 380 -19.19 3.85 -13.86
N HIS A 381 -18.88 5.13 -14.03
CA HIS A 381 -18.92 5.78 -15.34
C HIS A 381 -17.64 5.46 -16.12
N THR A 382 -17.80 5.03 -17.37
CA THR A 382 -16.71 4.58 -18.22
C THR A 382 -15.83 5.76 -18.65
N ALA A 383 -16.43 6.91 -18.97
CA ALA A 383 -15.73 8.12 -19.45
C ALA A 383 -14.98 8.87 -18.33
N ASP A 384 -15.67 9.22 -17.23
CA ASP A 384 -15.16 10.22 -16.27
C ASP A 384 -14.50 9.63 -15.01
N ASN A 385 -14.34 8.30 -14.92
CA ASN A 385 -13.87 7.62 -13.70
C ASN A 385 -14.71 7.92 -12.45
N ILE A 386 -15.92 8.48 -12.62
CA ILE A 386 -16.82 8.80 -11.52
C ILE A 386 -17.42 7.48 -11.00
N VAL A 387 -17.25 7.25 -9.70
CA VAL A 387 -17.82 6.09 -9.01
C VAL A 387 -18.70 6.57 -7.87
N HIS A 388 -19.96 6.15 -7.88
CA HIS A 388 -20.88 6.44 -6.80
C HIS A 388 -21.61 5.18 -6.34
N SER A 389 -22.11 5.20 -5.11
CA SER A 389 -22.84 4.07 -4.51
C SER A 389 -24.08 4.54 -3.78
N ARG A 390 -25.11 3.70 -3.77
CA ARG A 390 -26.37 4.01 -3.11
C ARG A 390 -26.91 2.81 -2.35
N LEU A 391 -27.60 3.09 -1.25
CA LEU A 391 -28.42 2.09 -0.57
C LEU A 391 -29.83 2.12 -1.15
N MET A 392 -30.29 0.96 -1.58
CA MET A 392 -31.64 0.69 -2.01
C MET A 392 -32.27 -0.35 -1.07
N PRO A 393 -33.26 0.02 -0.25
CA PRO A 393 -33.96 -0.96 0.57
C PRO A 393 -34.67 -1.99 -0.32
N ASN A 394 -34.80 -3.23 0.17
CA ASN A 394 -35.50 -4.33 -0.50
C ASN A 394 -34.98 -4.67 -1.91
N ILE A 395 -33.69 -4.49 -2.17
CA ILE A 395 -33.07 -4.85 -3.46
C ILE A 395 -33.31 -6.33 -3.82
N HIS A 396 -33.34 -7.20 -2.81
CA HIS A 396 -33.60 -8.62 -3.00
C HIS A 396 -34.96 -8.83 -3.64
N GLU A 397 -36.03 -8.28 -3.06
CA GLU A 397 -37.40 -8.43 -3.59
C GLU A 397 -37.54 -7.87 -5.01
N LYS A 398 -36.90 -6.73 -5.30
CA LYS A 398 -37.05 -6.05 -6.59
C LYS A 398 -36.26 -6.71 -7.74
N PHE A 399 -35.06 -7.23 -7.47
CA PHE A 399 -34.14 -7.70 -8.52
C PHE A 399 -33.74 -9.18 -8.41
N PHE A 400 -33.83 -9.77 -7.22
CA PHE A 400 -33.40 -11.14 -6.93
C PHE A 400 -34.55 -12.09 -6.54
N GLY A 401 -35.72 -11.55 -6.19
CA GLY A 401 -36.88 -12.28 -5.70
C GLY A 401 -37.67 -12.95 -6.82
N THR A 402 -38.32 -14.06 -6.48
CA THR A 402 -39.18 -14.85 -7.39
C THR A 402 -40.68 -14.54 -7.24
N GLY A 403 -41.06 -13.53 -6.45
CA GLY A 403 -42.47 -13.25 -6.12
C GLY A 403 -42.97 -11.91 -6.65
N GLY A 404 -43.89 -11.94 -7.63
CA GLY A 404 -44.87 -10.86 -7.82
C GLY A 404 -45.20 -10.47 -9.26
N SER A 405 -44.21 -10.38 -10.14
CA SER A 405 -44.44 -10.20 -11.58
C SER A 405 -43.49 -11.10 -12.37
N SER A 406 -43.82 -11.33 -13.63
CA SER A 406 -43.27 -12.35 -14.52
C SER A 406 -41.77 -12.23 -14.89
N THR A 407 -40.89 -11.78 -14.01
CA THR A 407 -39.45 -11.98 -14.17
C THR A 407 -39.09 -13.36 -13.66
N LYS A 408 -39.27 -14.38 -14.53
CA LYS A 408 -38.44 -15.59 -14.43
C LYS A 408 -37.00 -15.10 -14.30
N MET A 409 -36.31 -15.47 -13.21
CA MET A 409 -34.85 -15.34 -13.17
C MET A 409 -34.34 -15.81 -14.54
N PRO A 410 -33.67 -14.95 -15.34
CA PRO A 410 -33.20 -15.38 -16.64
C PRO A 410 -32.26 -16.55 -16.37
N THR A 411 -32.63 -17.70 -16.94
CA THR A 411 -31.82 -18.91 -16.87
C THR A 411 -30.40 -18.52 -17.31
N ARG A 412 -29.40 -18.98 -16.55
CA ARG A 412 -27.97 -18.82 -16.83
C ARG A 412 -27.69 -19.31 -18.25
N ARG A 413 -27.86 -18.44 -19.25
CA ARG A 413 -27.45 -18.67 -20.63
C ARG A 413 -25.98 -18.28 -20.68
N GLU A 414 -25.14 -19.17 -20.17
CA GLU A 414 -23.73 -19.14 -20.55
C GLU A 414 -23.67 -19.29 -22.06
N ARG A 415 -23.30 -18.22 -22.76
CA ARG A 415 -22.91 -18.32 -24.15
C ARG A 415 -21.51 -18.89 -24.16
N VAL A 416 -21.41 -20.21 -24.09
CA VAL A 416 -20.14 -20.92 -24.27
C VAL A 416 -19.86 -20.95 -25.77
N TYR A 417 -18.83 -20.24 -26.20
CA TYR A 417 -18.34 -20.30 -27.58
C TYR A 417 -17.10 -21.20 -27.60
N ASP A 418 -17.27 -22.43 -28.07
CA ASP A 418 -16.15 -23.34 -28.33
C ASP A 418 -15.56 -23.04 -29.71
N VAL A 419 -14.28 -22.69 -29.75
CA VAL A 419 -13.52 -22.56 -31.01
C VAL A 419 -12.38 -23.57 -30.99
N MET A 420 -12.58 -24.69 -31.68
CA MET A 420 -11.54 -25.70 -31.92
C MET A 420 -10.72 -25.35 -33.17
N ILE A 421 -9.40 -25.34 -33.02
CA ILE A 421 -8.46 -25.14 -34.14
C ILE A 421 -7.70 -26.45 -34.36
N ASN A 422 -7.86 -27.01 -35.57
CA ASN A 422 -7.27 -28.29 -35.94
C ASN A 422 -5.91 -28.08 -36.64
N SER A 423 -4.92 -28.91 -36.31
CA SER A 423 -3.49 -28.68 -36.55
C SER A 423 -3.01 -28.90 -38.00
N ILE A 424 -3.89 -29.23 -38.94
CA ILE A 424 -3.48 -29.70 -40.28
C ILE A 424 -3.92 -28.76 -41.42
N GLY A 425 -4.60 -27.65 -41.13
CA GLY A 425 -4.85 -26.65 -42.16
C GLY A 425 -5.57 -25.43 -41.66
N GLY A 426 -4.79 -24.38 -41.37
CA GLY A 426 -5.13 -22.96 -41.24
C GLY A 426 -6.56 -22.53 -40.83
N LEU A 427 -6.65 -21.50 -39.99
CA LEU A 427 -7.94 -20.89 -39.63
C LEU A 427 -8.60 -20.25 -40.87
N LYS A 428 -9.75 -20.79 -41.31
CA LYS A 428 -10.60 -20.14 -42.34
C LYS A 428 -11.72 -19.37 -41.65
N LEU A 429 -11.65 -18.04 -41.74
CA LEU A 429 -12.70 -17.15 -41.26
C LEU A 429 -13.71 -16.95 -42.39
N ARG A 430 -14.93 -17.48 -42.21
CA ARG A 430 -16.06 -17.22 -43.11
C ARG A 430 -16.91 -16.12 -42.49
N LYS A 431 -16.81 -14.91 -43.04
CA LYS A 431 -17.77 -13.84 -42.77
C LYS A 431 -18.98 -14.05 -43.68
N GLU A 432 -20.11 -14.45 -43.11
CA GLU A 432 -21.38 -14.39 -43.83
C GLU A 432 -21.94 -12.97 -43.74
N GLN A 433 -21.94 -12.29 -44.87
CA GLN A 433 -22.82 -11.14 -45.08
C GLN A 433 -24.15 -11.67 -45.61
N SER A 434 -25.25 -11.01 -45.25
CA SER A 434 -26.62 -11.37 -45.66
C SER A 434 -26.83 -11.46 -47.18
N THR A 435 -25.83 -11.10 -47.98
CA THR A 435 -25.78 -11.21 -49.44
C THR A 435 -24.61 -12.09 -49.90
N ASN A 436 -24.77 -13.42 -49.82
CA ASN A 436 -24.12 -14.50 -50.59
C ASN A 436 -22.73 -14.30 -51.30
N ARG A 437 -21.76 -13.59 -50.72
CA ARG A 437 -20.35 -13.61 -51.16
C ARG A 437 -19.40 -13.70 -49.96
N ALA A 438 -18.45 -14.64 -50.02
CA ALA A 438 -17.41 -14.83 -49.02
C ALA A 438 -16.02 -14.50 -49.61
N THR A 439 -15.18 -13.79 -48.87
CA THR A 439 -13.75 -13.54 -49.17
C THR A 439 -12.89 -14.19 -48.09
N LEU A 440 -11.80 -14.85 -48.50
CA LEU A 440 -10.94 -15.66 -47.63
C LEU A 440 -9.62 -14.92 -47.34
N MET A 441 -9.23 -14.80 -46.07
CA MET A 441 -7.93 -14.27 -45.63
C MET A 441 -7.26 -15.27 -44.67
N SER A 442 -5.93 -15.44 -44.78
CA SER A 442 -5.14 -16.42 -44.03
C SER A 442 -4.21 -15.74 -43.02
N ILE A 443 -4.29 -16.13 -41.75
CA ILE A 443 -3.40 -15.70 -40.66
C ILE A 443 -2.97 -16.96 -39.89
N ASN A 444 -1.66 -17.15 -39.66
CA ASN A 444 -1.11 -18.35 -39.03
C ASN A 444 -0.85 -18.14 -37.52
N GLY A 445 -1.36 -19.06 -36.68
CA GLY A 445 -0.78 -19.41 -35.38
C GLY A 445 -1.11 -18.51 -34.19
N CYS A 446 -2.39 -18.41 -33.79
CA CYS A 446 -2.76 -17.78 -32.52
C CYS A 446 -3.87 -18.57 -31.81
N THR A 447 -3.69 -18.83 -30.51
CA THR A 447 -4.70 -19.41 -29.60
C THR A 447 -5.17 -18.32 -28.65
N LEU A 448 -6.45 -17.94 -28.75
CA LEU A 448 -7.10 -16.93 -27.91
C LEU A 448 -8.33 -17.56 -27.25
N GLN A 449 -8.31 -17.67 -25.93
CA GLN A 449 -9.47 -18.08 -25.14
C GLN A 449 -10.17 -16.81 -24.63
N LEU A 450 -11.32 -16.48 -25.22
CA LEU A 450 -12.15 -15.33 -24.85
C LEU A 450 -13.43 -15.83 -24.21
N VAL A 451 -13.50 -15.72 -22.88
CA VAL A 451 -14.73 -15.93 -22.11
C VAL A 451 -15.30 -14.54 -21.85
N GLU A 452 -16.29 -14.11 -22.63
CA GLU A 452 -17.10 -12.93 -22.31
C GLU A 452 -18.11 -13.30 -21.20
N SER A 453 -17.59 -13.54 -20.00
CA SER A 453 -18.35 -13.25 -18.79
C SER A 453 -17.86 -11.91 -18.27
N THR A 454 -18.76 -11.09 -17.73
CA THR A 454 -18.37 -9.97 -16.86
C THR A 454 -17.32 -10.45 -15.84
N PRO A 455 -16.37 -9.61 -15.42
CA PRO A 455 -15.27 -10.03 -14.56
C PRO A 455 -15.81 -10.77 -13.32
N GLY A 456 -15.60 -12.08 -13.25
CA GLY A 456 -15.99 -12.93 -12.11
C GLY A 456 -17.13 -13.93 -12.33
N GLY A 457 -17.84 -13.91 -13.46
CA GLY A 457 -18.98 -14.81 -13.71
C GLY A 457 -20.32 -14.28 -13.17
N ILE A 458 -20.45 -12.97 -13.05
CA ILE A 458 -21.63 -12.30 -12.51
C ILE A 458 -22.72 -12.23 -13.59
N ARG A 459 -23.98 -12.43 -13.21
CA ARG A 459 -25.10 -12.43 -14.16
C ARG A 459 -25.33 -11.01 -14.71
N ARG A 460 -25.43 -10.90 -16.05
CA ARG A 460 -25.82 -9.65 -16.72
C ARG A 460 -27.34 -9.51 -16.74
N MET A 461 -27.83 -8.32 -16.44
CA MET A 461 -29.26 -8.01 -16.48
C MET A 461 -29.65 -7.59 -17.91
N GLU A 462 -30.47 -8.41 -18.58
CA GLU A 462 -30.99 -8.14 -19.93
C GLU A 462 -32.44 -7.62 -19.93
N SER A 463 -33.11 -7.57 -18.77
CA SER A 463 -34.55 -7.27 -18.70
C SER A 463 -34.83 -5.78 -18.86
N ALA A 464 -35.58 -5.42 -19.91
CA ALA A 464 -35.98 -4.05 -20.25
C ALA A 464 -36.85 -3.36 -19.17
N GLU A 465 -37.56 -4.11 -18.31
CA GLU A 465 -38.50 -3.54 -17.34
C GLU A 465 -37.82 -2.70 -16.24
N ASN A 466 -36.59 -3.04 -15.88
CA ASN A 466 -35.85 -2.36 -14.80
C ASN A 466 -34.81 -1.36 -15.31
N VAL A 467 -34.60 -1.28 -16.63
CA VAL A 467 -33.62 -0.38 -17.27
C VAL A 467 -33.92 1.11 -17.01
N PRO A 468 -35.18 1.61 -17.07
CA PRO A 468 -35.45 3.02 -16.83
C PRO A 468 -35.06 3.50 -15.43
N ASP A 469 -35.24 2.64 -14.42
CA ASP A 469 -34.84 2.92 -13.04
C ASP A 469 -33.31 2.97 -12.86
N LEU A 470 -32.57 2.21 -13.67
CA LEU A 470 -31.10 2.18 -13.66
C LEU A 470 -30.50 3.34 -14.47
N GLU A 471 -31.15 3.73 -15.57
CA GLU A 471 -30.80 4.92 -16.35
C GLU A 471 -31.00 6.19 -15.53
N ALA A 472 -32.10 6.28 -14.77
CA ALA A 472 -32.41 7.39 -13.87
C ALA A 472 -31.49 7.49 -12.62
N LEU A 473 -30.57 6.55 -12.40
CA LEU A 473 -29.53 6.67 -11.37
C LEU A 473 -28.52 7.76 -11.77
N GLY A 474 -28.78 8.99 -11.33
CA GLY A 474 -27.85 10.10 -11.36
C GLY A 474 -26.91 10.13 -10.16
N ASP A 475 -25.85 10.94 -10.26
CA ASP A 475 -24.92 11.19 -9.18
C ASP A 475 -25.60 11.95 -8.04
N THR A 476 -25.91 11.23 -6.98
CA THR A 476 -26.51 11.76 -5.75
C THR A 476 -25.52 11.80 -4.60
N GLU A 477 -24.23 11.53 -4.84
CA GLU A 477 -23.23 11.55 -3.78
C GLU A 477 -22.89 12.98 -3.36
N SER A 478 -22.92 13.21 -2.04
CA SER A 478 -22.47 14.48 -1.48
C SER A 478 -20.98 14.72 -1.74
N LEU A 479 -20.58 15.99 -1.84
CA LEU A 479 -19.17 16.38 -1.97
C LEU A 479 -18.29 15.75 -0.89
N TRP A 480 -18.81 15.64 0.33
CA TRP A 480 -18.13 14.96 1.44
C TRP A 480 -17.84 13.49 1.13
N ARG A 481 -18.79 12.76 0.56
CA ARG A 481 -18.61 11.35 0.21
C ARG A 481 -17.61 11.16 -0.92
N LYS A 482 -17.62 12.07 -1.91
CA LYS A 482 -16.58 12.14 -2.96
C LYS A 482 -15.18 12.39 -2.37
N PHE A 483 -15.08 13.30 -1.40
CA PHE A 483 -13.84 13.53 -0.67
C PHE A 483 -13.38 12.30 0.13
N GLN A 484 -14.30 11.59 0.81
CA GLN A 484 -13.98 10.35 1.53
C GLN A 484 -13.46 9.26 0.57
N ARG A 485 -14.06 9.11 -0.61
CA ARG A 485 -13.57 8.20 -1.67
C ARG A 485 -12.17 8.58 -2.13
N TRP A 486 -11.95 9.87 -2.40
CA TRP A 486 -10.64 10.37 -2.76
C TRP A 486 -9.63 10.06 -1.65
N LEU A 487 -9.93 10.35 -0.38
CA LEU A 487 -9.04 10.10 0.77
C LEU A 487 -8.65 8.62 0.94
N ILE A 488 -9.51 7.69 0.56
CA ILE A 488 -9.22 6.24 0.61
C ILE A 488 -8.51 5.79 -0.67
N GLY A 489 -8.79 6.40 -1.82
CA GLY A 489 -8.11 6.15 -3.10
C GLY A 489 -8.25 4.73 -3.63
N LEU A 490 -9.44 4.10 -3.55
CA LEU A 490 -9.69 2.78 -4.17
C LEU A 490 -9.87 2.93 -5.69
N ASN A 491 -8.97 2.34 -6.47
CA ASN A 491 -9.02 2.34 -7.93
C ASN A 491 -9.84 1.16 -8.44
N TRP A 492 -11.13 1.40 -8.68
CA TRP A 492 -12.07 0.36 -9.10
C TRP A 492 -11.74 -0.26 -10.45
N LYS A 493 -11.33 0.55 -11.43
CA LYS A 493 -10.99 0.03 -12.77
C LYS A 493 -9.80 -0.93 -12.72
N ALA A 494 -8.76 -0.56 -11.99
CA ALA A 494 -7.58 -1.40 -11.83
C ALA A 494 -7.82 -2.66 -10.98
N LEU A 495 -8.90 -2.74 -10.20
CA LEU A 495 -9.19 -3.91 -9.36
C LEU A 495 -10.21 -4.87 -10.00
N LEU A 496 -11.07 -4.36 -10.87
CA LEU A 496 -12.13 -5.12 -11.54
C LEU A 496 -11.73 -5.62 -12.92
N PHE A 497 -10.86 -4.88 -13.62
CA PHE A 497 -10.49 -5.16 -15.01
C PHE A 497 -9.01 -5.56 -15.18
N SER A 498 -8.30 -5.89 -14.08
CA SER A 498 -6.91 -6.39 -14.07
C SER A 498 -6.78 -7.89 -14.23
#